data_AF-A0A6I9MKN4-F1
#
_entry.id   AF-A0A6I9MKN4-F1
#
_cell.length_a   1.000
_cell.length_b   1.000
_cell.length_c   1.000
_cell.angle_alpha   90.00
_cell.angle_beta   90.00
_cell.angle_gamma   90.00
#
_symmetry.space_group_name_H-M   'P 1'
#
loop_
_entity.id
_entity.type
_entity.pdbx_description
1 polymer ?
#
loop_
_entity_poly.entity_id
_entity_poly.type
_entity_poly.pdbx_seq_one_letter_code
_entity_poly.pdbx_strand_id
1 'polypeptide(L)'
;PGGFSFFFFLCLFTQFAFFHCAVPFRQVPTLKQKIAGKSPPTEKFAIRKARRYKARCPIRLPVPVLEMMYMWNGFSMISKRPELTEGMMQTLVEAERCLLESPEKEYVVDDCCVIYLLKGLCLKNQGLLQAAEECFNKVFAR
;
A
#
# COMPACT_ATOMS: atom_id res chain seq x y z
N PRO A 1 20.45 4.00 20.89
CA PRO A 1 19.89 3.07 19.86
C PRO A 1 18.61 3.51 19.13
N GLY A 2 17.97 4.64 19.48
CA GLY A 2 16.69 5.07 18.86
C GLY A 2 16.75 6.11 17.73
N GLY A 3 17.93 6.63 17.37
CA GLY A 3 18.05 7.77 16.44
C GLY A 3 17.95 7.45 14.94
N PHE A 4 18.40 6.26 14.52
CA PHE A 4 18.43 5.87 13.11
C PHE A 4 17.02 5.61 12.54
N SER A 5 16.10 5.10 13.37
CA SER A 5 14.72 4.88 12.94
C SER A 5 14.00 6.20 12.71
N PHE A 6 14.23 7.22 13.54
CA PHE A 6 13.53 8.50 13.43
C PHE A 6 14.05 9.33 12.25
N PHE A 7 15.37 9.32 11.98
CA PHE A 7 15.93 10.03 10.84
C PHE A 7 15.54 9.38 9.50
N PHE A 8 15.46 8.05 9.43
CA PHE A 8 14.91 7.35 8.27
C PHE A 8 13.41 7.60 8.12
N PHE A 9 12.66 7.62 9.23
CA PHE A 9 11.24 7.96 9.23
C PHE A 9 11.01 9.40 8.77
N LEU A 10 11.83 10.38 9.20
CA LEU A 10 11.71 11.79 8.84
C LEU A 10 12.16 12.05 7.39
N CYS A 11 13.23 11.40 6.93
CA CYS A 11 13.72 11.49 5.55
C CYS A 11 12.75 10.82 4.57
N LEU A 12 12.02 9.80 5.04
CA LEU A 12 11.00 9.15 4.25
C LEU A 12 9.62 9.81 4.42
N PHE A 13 9.36 10.52 5.52
CA PHE A 13 8.23 11.44 5.70
C PHE A 13 8.38 12.68 4.82
N THR A 14 9.59 13.20 4.60
CA THR A 14 9.82 14.24 3.59
C THR A 14 9.66 13.69 2.17
N GLN A 15 10.00 12.42 1.94
CA GLN A 15 9.66 11.72 0.69
C GLN A 15 8.15 11.38 0.58
N PHE A 16 7.46 11.24 1.72
CA PHE A 16 6.01 11.03 1.83
C PHE A 16 5.23 12.33 1.67
N ALA A 17 5.75 13.47 2.15
CA ALA A 17 5.22 14.81 1.87
C ALA A 17 5.33 15.11 0.36
N PHE A 18 6.37 14.58 -0.30
CA PHE A 18 6.49 14.59 -1.76
C PHE A 18 5.44 13.70 -2.46
N PHE A 19 4.93 12.65 -1.81
CA PHE A 19 3.85 11.80 -2.33
C PHE A 19 2.44 12.30 -1.96
N HIS A 20 2.32 13.06 -0.87
CA HIS A 20 1.08 13.67 -0.38
C HIS A 20 0.71 14.93 -1.19
N CYS A 21 1.66 15.50 -1.94
CA CYS A 21 1.42 16.58 -2.88
C CYS A 21 1.93 16.20 -4.29
N ALA A 22 1.07 15.59 -5.10
CA ALA A 22 1.11 15.72 -6.56
C ALA A 22 2.33 15.18 -7.35
N VAL A 23 2.93 14.03 -6.99
CA VAL A 23 3.81 13.32 -7.92
C VAL A 23 3.04 12.16 -8.60
N PRO A 24 2.70 12.27 -9.89
CA PRO A 24 2.15 11.15 -10.63
C PRO A 24 3.15 9.97 -10.57
N PHE A 25 2.67 8.75 -10.35
CA PHE A 25 3.50 7.53 -10.38
C PHE A 25 4.44 7.44 -11.62
N ARG A 26 4.09 8.15 -12.71
CA ARG A 26 4.93 8.31 -13.91
C ARG A 26 6.30 8.95 -13.66
N GLN A 27 6.43 9.82 -12.66
CA GLN A 27 7.66 10.52 -12.29
C GLN A 27 8.52 9.76 -11.26
N VAL A 28 7.99 8.69 -10.65
CA VAL A 28 8.74 7.89 -9.65
C VAL A 28 10.10 7.40 -10.17
N PRO A 29 10.26 6.94 -11.43
CA PRO A 29 11.57 6.50 -11.91
C PRO A 29 12.62 7.60 -12.06
N THR A 30 12.22 8.87 -12.18
CA THR A 30 13.15 10.01 -12.32
C THR A 30 13.64 10.54 -10.98
N LEU A 31 12.99 10.18 -9.88
CA LEU A 31 13.34 10.60 -8.52
C LEU A 31 14.30 9.61 -7.82
N LYS A 32 14.88 8.67 -8.58
CA LYS A 32 15.71 7.58 -8.06
C LYS A 32 17.02 8.12 -7.46
N GLN A 33 17.25 7.90 -6.18
CA GLN A 33 18.48 8.22 -5.46
C GLN A 33 19.26 6.94 -5.15
N LYS A 34 20.51 6.86 -5.60
CA LYS A 34 21.39 5.72 -5.28
C LYS A 34 22.14 6.02 -3.99
N ILE A 35 21.91 5.23 -2.94
CA ILE A 35 22.72 5.27 -1.72
C ILE A 35 23.76 4.15 -1.83
N ALA A 36 25.05 4.49 -1.78
CA ALA A 36 26.17 3.54 -1.99
C ALA A 36 26.05 2.71 -3.28
N GLY A 37 25.58 3.34 -4.37
CA GLY A 37 25.44 2.70 -5.68
C GLY A 37 24.27 1.72 -5.83
N LYS A 38 23.53 1.44 -4.75
CA LYS A 38 22.35 0.57 -4.74
C LYS A 38 21.08 1.38 -4.46
N SER A 39 19.96 0.93 -5.01
CA SER A 39 18.65 1.47 -4.63
C SER A 39 18.15 0.76 -3.37
N PRO A 40 17.58 1.49 -2.40
CA PRO A 40 16.89 0.89 -1.28
C PRO A 40 15.78 -0.08 -1.75
N PRO A 41 15.45 -1.13 -0.97
CA PRO A 41 14.41 -2.10 -1.33
C PRO A 41 13.06 -1.43 -1.63
N THR A 42 12.71 -0.38 -0.89
CA THR A 42 11.48 0.42 -1.02
C THR A 42 11.43 1.19 -2.34
N GLU A 43 12.55 1.75 -2.77
CA GLU A 43 12.66 2.45 -4.05
C GLU A 43 12.53 1.47 -5.23
N LYS A 44 13.11 0.27 -5.11
CA LYS A 44 12.96 -0.79 -6.12
C LYS A 44 11.51 -1.27 -6.23
N PHE A 45 10.81 -1.38 -5.10
CA PHE A 45 9.38 -1.69 -5.06
C PHE A 45 8.54 -0.59 -5.74
N ALA A 46 8.77 0.68 -5.38
CA ALA A 46 8.08 1.83 -5.96
C ALA A 46 8.29 1.93 -7.48
N ILE A 47 9.52 1.71 -7.96
CA ILE A 47 9.84 1.68 -9.39
C ILE A 47 9.07 0.55 -10.09
N ARG A 48 9.00 -0.65 -9.49
CA ARG A 48 8.29 -1.79 -10.09
C ARG A 48 6.80 -1.50 -10.23
N LYS A 49 6.18 -0.93 -9.19
CA LYS A 49 4.76 -0.53 -9.19
C LYS A 49 4.48 0.62 -10.14
N ALA A 50 5.38 1.61 -10.23
CA ALA A 50 5.28 2.73 -11.16
C ALA A 50 5.29 2.32 -12.64
N ARG A 51 5.85 1.15 -13.00
CA ARG A 51 5.81 0.63 -14.38
C ARG A 51 4.38 0.43 -14.86
N ARG A 52 3.42 0.08 -13.99
CA ARG A 52 2.00 -0.07 -14.34
C ARG A 52 1.39 1.24 -14.89
N TYR A 53 1.93 2.40 -14.51
CA TYR A 53 1.46 3.72 -14.97
C TYR A 53 2.16 4.24 -16.24
N LYS A 54 3.25 3.58 -16.67
CA LYS A 54 3.99 3.89 -17.91
C LYS A 54 3.59 2.99 -19.08
N ALA A 55 2.80 1.94 -18.85
CA ALA A 55 2.27 1.08 -19.90
C ALA A 55 1.32 1.85 -20.85
N ARG A 56 1.16 1.35 -22.10
CA ARG A 56 0.27 1.94 -23.12
C ARG A 56 -1.18 2.09 -22.61
N CYS A 57 -1.64 1.14 -21.80
CA CYS A 57 -2.88 1.25 -21.04
C CYS A 57 -2.53 1.27 -19.53
N PRO A 58 -2.50 2.44 -18.88
CA PRO A 58 -2.06 2.55 -17.50
C PRO A 58 -3.07 1.90 -16.54
N ILE A 59 -2.61 0.92 -15.77
CA ILE A 59 -3.44 0.26 -14.75
C ILE A 59 -3.15 0.93 -13.41
N ARG A 60 -4.18 1.52 -12.80
CA ARG A 60 -4.07 2.15 -11.48
C ARG A 60 -3.97 1.08 -10.39
N LEU A 61 -3.13 1.33 -9.40
CA LEU A 61 -3.13 0.57 -8.16
C LEU A 61 -4.42 0.86 -7.38
N PRO A 62 -5.07 -0.15 -6.78
CA PRO A 62 -6.34 0.03 -6.10
C PRO A 62 -6.22 0.91 -4.85
N VAL A 63 -5.21 0.67 -4.01
CA VAL A 63 -5.02 1.36 -2.71
C VAL A 63 -3.54 1.69 -2.43
N PRO A 64 -2.87 2.49 -3.28
CA PRO A 64 -1.42 2.70 -3.22
C PRO A 64 -0.94 3.29 -1.89
N VAL A 65 -1.74 4.15 -1.26
CA VAL A 65 -1.40 4.76 0.04
C VAL A 65 -1.44 3.73 1.16
N LEU A 66 -2.46 2.88 1.19
CA LEU A 66 -2.61 1.84 2.22
C LEU A 66 -1.59 0.71 2.05
N GLU A 67 -1.29 0.31 0.82
CA GLU A 67 -0.22 -0.64 0.51
C GLU A 67 1.14 -0.11 1.01
N MET A 68 1.42 1.18 0.78
CA MET A 68 2.63 1.82 1.29
C MET A 68 2.63 1.84 2.82
N MET A 69 1.54 2.28 3.45
CA MET A 69 1.41 2.27 4.92
C MET A 69 1.66 0.90 5.53
N TYR A 70 1.22 -0.19 4.90
CA TYR A 70 1.52 -1.55 5.36
C TYR A 70 3.03 -1.85 5.35
N MET A 71 3.74 -1.51 4.26
CA MET A 71 5.19 -1.71 4.18
C MET A 71 5.96 -0.95 5.28
N TRP A 72 5.44 0.17 5.75
CA TRP A 72 6.03 0.97 6.85
C TRP A 72 5.51 0.58 8.24
N ASN A 73 4.76 -0.52 8.36
CA ASN A 73 4.11 -0.94 9.60
C ASN A 73 3.18 0.13 10.21
N GLY A 74 2.59 0.99 9.37
CA GLY A 74 1.72 2.10 9.79
C GLY A 74 0.44 1.64 10.49
N PHE A 75 -0.07 0.45 10.15
CA PHE A 75 -1.27 -0.14 10.74
C PHE A 75 -1.13 -0.39 12.25
N SER A 76 0.09 -0.61 12.76
CA SER A 76 0.34 -0.73 14.20
C SER A 76 0.04 0.57 14.95
N MET A 77 0.34 1.73 14.34
CA MET A 77 0.05 3.04 14.94
C MET A 77 -1.45 3.38 14.87
N ILE A 78 -2.13 2.94 13.82
CA ILE A 78 -3.55 3.24 13.57
C ILE A 78 -4.50 2.36 14.40
N SER A 79 -4.03 1.21 14.88
CA SER A 79 -4.80 0.33 15.79
C SER A 79 -5.38 1.05 17.01
N LYS A 80 -4.77 2.17 17.43
CA LYS A 80 -5.21 3.00 18.57
C LYS A 80 -6.27 4.06 18.21
N ARG A 81 -6.64 4.17 16.93
CA ARG A 81 -7.56 5.18 16.39
C ARG A 81 -8.63 4.51 15.52
N PRO A 82 -9.76 4.08 16.12
CA PRO A 82 -10.79 3.33 15.41
C PRO A 82 -11.42 4.11 14.24
N GLU A 83 -11.60 5.42 14.39
CA GLU A 83 -12.14 6.31 13.33
C GLU A 83 -11.31 6.25 12.03
N LEU A 84 -9.97 6.24 12.16
CA LEU A 84 -9.08 6.12 11.00
C LEU A 84 -9.16 4.73 10.37
N THR A 85 -9.33 3.70 11.19
CA THR A 85 -9.46 2.31 10.72
C THR A 85 -10.74 2.14 9.91
N GLU A 86 -11.83 2.79 10.32
CA GLU A 86 -13.11 2.77 9.60
C GLU A 86 -13.01 3.44 8.22
N GLY A 87 -12.42 4.63 8.12
CA GLY A 87 -12.20 5.29 6.82
C GLY A 87 -11.32 4.46 5.87
N MET A 88 -10.32 3.76 6.41
CA MET A 88 -9.50 2.82 5.64
C MET A 88 -10.30 1.62 5.15
N MET A 89 -11.17 1.06 6.01
CA MET A 89 -12.05 -0.04 5.65
C MET A 89 -13.00 0.36 4.51
N GLN A 90 -13.62 1.54 4.59
CA GLN A 90 -14.50 2.05 3.53
C GLN A 90 -13.76 2.17 2.19
N THR A 91 -12.53 2.71 2.22
CA THR A 91 -11.67 2.80 1.03
C THR A 91 -11.36 1.43 0.44
N LEU A 92 -11.12 0.42 1.28
CA LEU A 92 -10.82 -0.95 0.84
C LEU A 92 -12.05 -1.67 0.26
N VAL A 93 -13.22 -1.49 0.85
CA VAL A 93 -14.49 -2.06 0.33
C VAL A 93 -14.80 -1.49 -1.05
N GLU A 94 -14.63 -0.17 -1.22
CA GLU A 94 -14.84 0.48 -2.51
C GLU A 94 -13.83 0.02 -3.57
N ALA A 95 -12.56 -0.15 -3.19
CA ALA A 95 -11.54 -0.68 -4.08
C ALA A 95 -11.82 -2.14 -4.50
N GLU A 96 -12.32 -2.98 -3.58
CA GLU A 96 -12.75 -4.36 -3.90
C GLU A 96 -13.88 -4.36 -4.92
N ARG A 97 -14.91 -3.54 -4.69
CA ARG A 97 -16.06 -3.39 -5.60
C ARG A 97 -15.61 -3.00 -7.00
N CYS A 98 -14.77 -1.96 -7.11
CA CYS A 98 -14.23 -1.48 -8.38
C CYS A 98 -13.35 -2.53 -9.10
N LEU A 99 -12.69 -3.41 -8.34
CA LEU A 99 -11.87 -4.48 -8.91
C LEU A 99 -12.73 -5.61 -9.48
N LEU A 100 -13.80 -5.99 -8.77
CA LEU A 100 -14.75 -7.03 -9.20
C LEU A 100 -15.57 -6.61 -10.42
N GLU A 101 -15.93 -5.34 -10.53
CA GLU A 101 -16.66 -4.78 -11.69
C GLU A 101 -15.82 -4.72 -12.97
N SER A 102 -14.50 -4.87 -12.86
CA SER A 102 -13.57 -4.75 -13.99
C SER A 102 -12.62 -5.96 -14.06
N PRO A 103 -13.14 -7.15 -14.43
CA PRO A 103 -12.43 -8.43 -14.32
C PRO A 103 -11.26 -8.61 -15.30
N GLU A 104 -11.13 -7.77 -16.34
CA GLU A 104 -10.10 -7.90 -17.37
C GLU A 104 -8.82 -7.10 -17.06
N LYS A 105 -8.11 -7.44 -15.98
CA LYS A 105 -6.79 -6.83 -15.70
C LYS A 105 -5.73 -7.89 -15.43
N GLU A 106 -4.55 -7.69 -16.00
CA GLU A 106 -3.34 -8.53 -15.82
C GLU A 106 -2.98 -8.75 -14.34
N TYR A 107 -3.35 -7.82 -13.46
CA TYR A 107 -2.97 -7.81 -12.05
C TYR A 107 -4.12 -8.08 -11.06
N VAL A 108 -5.29 -8.57 -11.52
CA VAL A 108 -6.46 -8.77 -10.64
C VAL A 108 -6.13 -9.63 -9.42
N VAL A 109 -5.34 -10.70 -9.59
CA VAL A 109 -4.97 -11.59 -8.48
C VAL A 109 -4.16 -10.86 -7.42
N ASP A 110 -3.06 -10.21 -7.82
CA ASP A 110 -2.21 -9.41 -6.92
C ASP A 110 -3.02 -8.32 -6.20
N ASP A 111 -3.86 -7.61 -6.95
CA ASP A 111 -4.64 -6.49 -6.44
C ASP A 111 -5.72 -6.97 -5.45
N CYS A 112 -6.38 -8.11 -5.71
CA CYS A 112 -7.28 -8.76 -4.77
C CYS A 112 -6.56 -9.17 -3.48
N CYS A 113 -5.38 -9.79 -3.60
CA CYS A 113 -4.62 -10.25 -2.44
C CYS A 113 -4.21 -9.09 -1.54
N VAL A 114 -3.76 -7.97 -2.11
CA VAL A 114 -3.43 -6.75 -1.35
C VAL A 114 -4.68 -6.21 -0.64
N ILE A 115 -5.82 -6.13 -1.32
CA ILE A 115 -7.07 -5.62 -0.72
C ILE A 115 -7.49 -6.51 0.47
N TYR A 116 -7.55 -7.83 0.30
CA TYR A 116 -7.94 -8.74 1.38
C TYR A 116 -6.96 -8.73 2.56
N LEU A 117 -5.66 -8.67 2.30
CA LEU A 117 -4.64 -8.51 3.34
C LEU A 117 -4.90 -7.25 4.18
N LEU A 118 -5.10 -6.12 3.53
CA LEU A 118 -5.33 -4.84 4.22
C LEU A 118 -6.68 -4.82 4.96
N LYS A 119 -7.73 -5.43 4.41
CA LYS A 119 -9.02 -5.59 5.11
C LYS A 119 -8.87 -6.44 6.36
N GLY A 120 -8.15 -7.56 6.28
CA GLY A 120 -7.87 -8.41 7.43
C GLY A 120 -7.12 -7.66 8.54
N LEU A 121 -6.18 -6.76 8.18
CA LEU A 121 -5.49 -5.91 9.16
C LEU A 121 -6.42 -4.90 9.83
N CYS A 122 -7.32 -4.25 9.08
CA CYS A 122 -8.32 -3.36 9.65
C CYS A 122 -9.25 -4.11 10.62
N LEU A 123 -9.76 -5.29 10.25
CA LEU A 123 -10.62 -6.13 11.09
C LEU A 123 -9.89 -6.60 12.36
N LYS A 124 -8.63 -7.03 12.21
CA LYS A 124 -7.77 -7.38 13.35
C LYS A 124 -7.61 -6.21 14.31
N ASN A 125 -7.37 -5.00 13.80
CA ASN A 125 -7.24 -3.79 14.61
C ASN A 125 -8.53 -3.43 15.35
N GLN A 126 -9.69 -3.84 14.84
CA GLN A 126 -10.99 -3.69 15.49
C GLN A 126 -11.32 -4.84 16.46
N GLY A 127 -10.44 -5.84 16.60
CA GLY A 127 -10.68 -7.03 17.43
C GLY A 127 -11.58 -8.09 16.78
N LEU A 128 -11.98 -7.90 15.52
CA LEU A 128 -12.81 -8.86 14.76
C LEU A 128 -11.94 -9.96 14.16
N LEU A 129 -11.42 -10.84 15.02
CA LEU A 129 -10.38 -11.81 14.65
C LEU A 129 -10.87 -12.87 13.63
N GLN A 130 -12.10 -13.37 13.77
CA GLN A 130 -12.65 -14.37 12.84
C GLN A 130 -12.80 -13.81 11.41
N ALA A 131 -13.40 -12.63 11.27
CA ALA A 131 -13.54 -11.96 9.98
C ALA A 131 -12.17 -11.59 9.37
N ALA A 132 -11.18 -11.25 10.20
CA ALA A 132 -9.81 -11.03 9.75
C ALA A 132 -9.19 -12.31 9.18
N GLU A 133 -9.37 -13.44 9.85
CA GLU A 133 -8.88 -14.74 9.41
C GLU A 133 -9.50 -15.16 8.06
N GLU A 134 -10.80 -14.96 7.89
CA GLU A 134 -11.47 -15.20 6.60
C GLU A 134 -10.84 -14.38 5.46
N CYS A 135 -10.50 -13.11 5.72
CA CYS A 135 -9.79 -12.28 4.75
C CYS A 135 -8.41 -12.84 4.41
N PHE A 136 -7.64 -13.30 5.41
CA PHE A 136 -6.32 -13.89 5.17
C PHE A 136 -6.40 -15.22 4.43
N ASN A 137 -7.41 -16.05 4.72
CA ASN A 137 -7.64 -17.30 4.01
C ASN A 137 -7.90 -17.07 2.51
N LYS A 138 -8.60 -15.98 2.14
CA LYS A 138 -8.77 -15.60 0.72
C LYS A 138 -7.46 -15.23 0.03
N VAL A 139 -6.46 -14.77 0.78
CA VAL A 139 -5.11 -14.49 0.25
C VAL A 139 -4.33 -15.80 0.08
N PHE A 140 -4.40 -16.72 1.05
CA PHE A 140 -3.71 -18.00 0.97
C PHE A 140 -4.29 -18.96 -0.07
N ALA A 141 -5.58 -18.87 -0.35
CA ALA A 141 -6.27 -19.74 -1.30
C ALA A 141 -6.03 -19.38 -2.78
N ARG A 142 -5.18 -18.39 -3.09
CA ARG A 142 -4.87 -17.91 -4.44
C ARG A 142 -3.40 -18.08 -4.75
#